data_AF-A0A285TC51-F1
#
_entry.id   AF-A0A285TC51-F1
#
_cell.length_a   1.000
_cell.length_b   1.000
_cell.length_c   1.000
_cell.angle_alpha   90.00
_cell.angle_beta   90.00
_cell.angle_gamma   90.00
#
_symmetry.space_group_name_H-M   'P 1'
#
loop_
_entity.id
_entity.type
_entity.pdbx_description
1 polymer ?
#
loop_
_entity_poly.entity_id
_entity_poly.type
_entity_poly.pdbx_seq_one_letter_code
_entity_poly.pdbx_strand_id
1 'polypeptide(L)'
;MNRTQFLLKLKGILESEQGCTTKTTPKKGEGFVPYNRFNIKWGQVDADDSKNHIRLVFDLKPGSLYEEMFSQKTGLIITPPGKISTGYRFTKVKEQGGHDQLIIFLEDSFISSQPEQLAEILTFVKEFVGQSSFKSQASR
;
A
#
# COMPACT_ATOMS: atom_id res chain seq x y z
N MET A 1 6.55 -15.88 -5.61
CA MET A 1 7.56 -14.80 -5.55
C MET A 1 7.97 -14.62 -4.09
N ASN A 2 9.22 -14.26 -3.77
CA ASN A 2 9.60 -14.00 -2.37
C ASN A 2 9.37 -12.52 -1.98
N ARG A 3 9.53 -12.20 -0.69
CA ARG A 3 9.34 -10.83 -0.17
C ARG A 3 10.17 -9.79 -0.92
N THR A 4 11.47 -10.00 -1.05
CA THR A 4 12.37 -9.06 -1.72
C THR A 4 11.94 -8.79 -3.16
N GLN A 5 11.61 -9.84 -3.93
CA GLN A 5 11.08 -9.71 -5.28
C GLN A 5 9.76 -8.93 -5.32
N PHE A 6 8.86 -9.17 -4.36
CA PHE A 6 7.60 -8.44 -4.25
C PHE A 6 7.84 -6.95 -3.98
N LEU A 7 8.71 -6.62 -3.02
CA LEU A 7 9.05 -5.24 -2.68
C LEU A 7 9.72 -4.50 -3.83
N LEU A 8 10.60 -5.16 -4.59
CA LEU A 8 11.19 -4.59 -5.81
C LEU A 8 10.13 -4.30 -6.87
N LYS A 9 9.20 -5.24 -7.11
CA LYS A 9 8.10 -5.04 -8.06
C LYS A 9 7.15 -3.93 -7.62
N LEU A 10 6.80 -3.90 -6.34
CA LEU A 10 5.98 -2.85 -5.73
C LEU A 10 6.63 -1.48 -5.89
N LYS A 11 7.93 -1.37 -5.58
CA LYS A 11 8.71 -0.14 -5.77
C LYS A 11 8.68 0.33 -7.24
N GLY A 12 8.91 -0.57 -8.19
CA GLY A 12 8.82 -0.24 -9.62
C GLY A 12 7.44 0.27 -10.04
N ILE A 13 6.35 -0.26 -9.48
CA ILE A 13 4.99 0.24 -9.72
C ILE A 13 4.82 1.65 -9.13
N LEU A 14 5.27 1.88 -7.90
CA LEU A 14 5.15 3.18 -7.22
C LEU A 14 5.95 4.29 -7.92
N GLU A 15 7.01 3.93 -8.62
CA GLU A 15 7.86 4.83 -9.41
C GLU A 15 7.48 4.87 -10.90
N SER A 16 6.41 4.17 -11.31
CA SER A 16 6.01 4.09 -12.73
C SER A 16 5.31 5.34 -13.26
N GLU A 17 4.75 6.18 -12.37
CA GLU A 17 4.14 7.45 -12.76
C GLU A 17 5.16 8.59 -12.70
N GLN A 18 5.11 9.47 -13.70
CA GLN A 18 6.08 10.57 -13.82
C GLN A 18 6.13 11.43 -12.55
N GLY A 19 7.34 11.60 -12.02
CA GLY A 19 7.63 12.38 -10.82
C GLY A 19 7.40 11.63 -9.50
N CYS A 20 6.80 10.44 -9.51
CA CYS A 20 6.68 9.62 -8.32
C CYS A 20 8.01 8.95 -7.98
N THR A 21 8.36 8.92 -6.69
CA THR A 21 9.63 8.35 -6.20
C THR A 21 9.41 7.56 -4.91
N THR A 22 10.30 6.63 -4.59
CA THR A 22 10.37 6.04 -3.24
C THR A 22 11.67 6.41 -2.54
N LYS A 23 11.61 6.53 -1.21
CA LYS A 23 12.79 6.72 -0.37
C LYS A 23 12.90 5.61 0.66
N THR A 24 14.07 4.99 0.75
CA THR A 24 14.44 4.02 1.79
C THR A 24 15.25 4.74 2.85
N THR A 25 15.00 4.44 4.13
CA THR A 25 15.85 4.91 5.23
C THR A 25 16.58 3.73 5.84
N PRO A 26 17.82 3.88 6.37
CA PRO A 26 18.56 2.77 6.98
C PRO A 26 17.77 2.04 8.08
N LYS A 27 16.93 2.76 8.83
CA LYS A 27 16.08 2.19 9.90
C LYS A 27 14.92 1.31 9.40
N LYS A 28 14.61 1.34 8.10
CA LYS A 28 13.43 0.66 7.52
C LYS A 28 13.74 -0.70 6.91
N GLY A 29 14.99 -1.16 6.91
CA GLY A 29 15.37 -2.41 6.24
C GLY A 29 14.96 -2.36 4.76
N GLU A 30 14.19 -3.35 4.30
CA GLU A 30 13.62 -3.39 2.94
C GLU A 30 12.41 -2.44 2.75
N GLY A 31 11.89 -1.82 3.82
CA GLY A 31 10.79 -0.87 3.77
C GLY A 31 11.16 0.49 3.15
N PHE A 32 10.15 1.21 2.66
CA PHE A 32 10.33 2.49 1.98
C PHE A 32 9.09 3.39 2.08
N VAL A 33 9.22 4.63 1.64
CA VAL A 33 8.15 5.63 1.66
C VAL A 33 7.91 6.13 0.23
N PRO A 34 6.68 5.99 -0.32
CA PRO A 34 6.32 6.57 -1.60
C PRO A 34 6.01 8.08 -1.49
N TYR A 35 6.48 8.83 -2.48
CA TYR A 35 6.25 10.25 -2.69
C TYR A 35 5.65 10.45 -4.08
N ASN A 36 4.68 11.36 -4.21
CA ASN A 36 4.08 11.71 -5.50
C ASN A 36 4.93 12.76 -6.24
N ARG A 37 4.46 13.20 -7.42
CA ARG A 37 5.15 14.22 -8.26
C ARG A 37 5.36 15.58 -7.61
N PHE A 38 4.66 15.87 -6.51
CA PHE A 38 4.84 17.09 -5.72
C PHE A 38 5.81 16.87 -4.55
N ASN A 39 6.51 15.73 -4.51
CA ASN A 39 7.37 15.31 -3.41
C ASN A 39 6.61 15.23 -2.07
N ILE A 40 5.33 14.83 -2.11
CA ILE A 40 4.48 14.65 -0.92
C ILE A 40 4.33 13.16 -0.62
N LYS A 41 4.57 12.80 0.65
CA LYS A 41 4.35 11.43 1.16
C LYS A 41 2.86 11.09 1.07
N TRP A 42 2.55 9.97 0.42
CA TRP A 42 1.17 9.46 0.28
C TRP A 42 1.05 7.99 0.69
N GLY A 43 2.04 7.45 1.38
CA GLY A 43 1.98 6.09 1.88
C GLY A 43 3.21 5.69 2.67
N GLN A 44 3.30 4.41 3.01
CA GLN A 44 4.41 3.81 3.72
C GLN A 44 4.43 2.30 3.50
N VAL A 45 5.61 1.75 3.25
CA VAL A 45 5.86 0.31 3.21
C VAL A 45 6.82 -0.01 4.35
N ASP A 46 6.38 -0.89 5.23
CA ASP A 46 7.17 -1.44 6.33
C ASP A 46 7.38 -2.93 6.06
N ALA A 47 8.64 -3.36 6.07
CA ALA A 47 9.02 -4.77 6.03
C ALA A 47 9.67 -5.10 7.37
N ASP A 48 8.99 -5.91 8.17
CA ASP A 48 9.45 -6.27 9.52
C ASP A 48 9.92 -7.73 9.51
N ASP A 49 11.24 -7.91 9.42
CA ASP A 49 11.89 -9.22 9.40
C ASP A 49 11.56 -10.05 10.64
N SER A 50 11.29 -9.43 11.78
CA SER A 50 10.98 -10.14 13.02
C SER A 50 9.58 -10.75 13.04
N LYS A 51 8.68 -10.30 12.16
CA LYS A 51 7.27 -10.67 12.19
C LYS A 51 6.77 -11.35 10.91
N ASN A 52 7.67 -11.69 9.98
CA ASN A 52 7.33 -12.38 8.72
C ASN A 52 6.19 -11.72 7.93
N HIS A 53 6.09 -10.39 8.01
CA HIS A 53 5.02 -9.64 7.36
C HIS A 53 5.53 -8.34 6.76
N ILE A 54 4.81 -7.88 5.75
CA ILE A 54 4.88 -6.53 5.22
C ILE A 54 3.58 -5.80 5.55
N ARG A 55 3.71 -4.50 5.79
CA ARG A 55 2.59 -3.58 5.96
C ARG A 55 2.68 -2.49 4.91
N LEU A 56 1.64 -2.39 4.10
CA LEU A 56 1.48 -1.33 3.10
C LEU A 56 0.44 -0.35 3.63
N VAL A 57 0.74 0.94 3.58
CA VAL A 57 -0.17 2.02 3.94
C VAL A 57 -0.26 2.96 2.75
N PHE A 58 -1.46 3.25 2.29
CA PHE A 58 -1.71 4.19 1.21
C PHE A 58 -2.77 5.20 1.62
N ASP A 59 -2.45 6.47 1.39
CA ASP A 59 -3.40 7.56 1.41
C ASP A 59 -4.08 7.57 0.04
N LEU A 60 -5.40 7.47 0.03
CA LEU A 60 -6.22 7.35 -1.16
C LEU A 60 -7.07 8.59 -1.37
N LYS A 61 -7.33 8.90 -2.64
CA LYS A 61 -8.33 9.90 -3.01
C LYS A 61 -9.67 9.48 -2.41
N PRO A 62 -10.39 10.36 -1.70
CA PRO A 62 -11.68 10.00 -1.11
C PRO A 62 -12.64 9.37 -2.13
N GLY A 63 -13.20 8.22 -1.77
CA GLY A 63 -14.14 7.48 -2.61
C GLY A 63 -13.53 6.73 -3.80
N SER A 64 -12.20 6.69 -3.94
CA SER A 64 -11.56 5.98 -5.06
C SER A 64 -11.52 4.46 -4.90
N LEU A 65 -11.65 3.95 -3.67
CA LEU A 65 -11.68 2.52 -3.41
C LEU A 65 -13.12 2.02 -3.24
N TYR A 66 -13.55 1.14 -4.15
CA TYR A 66 -14.73 0.32 -3.95
C TYR A 66 -14.34 -0.96 -3.20
N GLU A 67 -14.54 -0.92 -1.87
CA GLU A 67 -14.02 -1.93 -0.93
C GLU A 67 -14.46 -3.36 -1.24
N GLU A 68 -15.72 -3.55 -1.66
CA GLU A 68 -16.24 -4.88 -1.99
C GLU A 68 -15.48 -5.50 -3.17
N MET A 69 -15.25 -4.73 -4.25
CA MET A 69 -14.47 -5.22 -5.40
C MET A 69 -13.01 -5.46 -5.03
N PHE A 70 -12.43 -4.61 -4.18
CA PHE A 70 -11.08 -4.83 -3.65
C PHE A 70 -11.00 -6.18 -2.94
N SER A 71 -11.87 -6.42 -1.95
CA SER A 71 -11.89 -7.67 -1.18
C SER A 71 -12.15 -8.89 -2.07
N GLN A 72 -13.09 -8.81 -3.01
CA GLN A 72 -13.41 -9.91 -3.92
C GLN A 72 -12.23 -10.27 -4.84
N LYS A 73 -11.55 -9.27 -5.42
CA LYS A 73 -10.44 -9.50 -6.35
C LYS A 73 -9.16 -9.94 -5.65
N THR A 74 -8.81 -9.32 -4.53
CA THR A 74 -7.57 -9.65 -3.81
C THR A 74 -7.74 -10.85 -2.88
N GLY A 75 -8.97 -11.29 -2.62
CA GLY A 75 -9.27 -12.31 -1.61
C GLY A 75 -8.91 -11.91 -0.19
N LEU A 76 -8.61 -10.62 0.05
CA LEU A 76 -8.23 -10.13 1.37
C LEU A 76 -9.50 -9.86 2.19
N ILE A 77 -9.43 -10.19 3.48
CA ILE A 77 -10.49 -9.91 4.44
C ILE A 77 -10.11 -8.73 5.35
N ILE A 78 -11.12 -8.11 5.95
CA ILE A 78 -10.92 -7.07 6.95
C ILE A 78 -10.25 -7.69 8.18
N THR A 79 -9.14 -7.09 8.61
CA THR A 79 -8.39 -7.51 9.80
C THR A 79 -8.91 -6.76 11.03
N PRO A 80 -9.27 -7.48 12.11
CA PRO A 80 -9.64 -6.85 13.38
C PRO A 80 -8.51 -5.97 13.92
N PRO A 81 -8.83 -4.90 14.68
CA PRO A 81 -7.83 -4.15 15.44
C PRO A 81 -7.00 -5.09 16.35
N GLY A 82 -5.70 -4.81 16.49
CA GLY A 82 -4.80 -5.60 17.34
C GLY A 82 -4.33 -6.95 16.78
N LYS A 83 -4.93 -7.45 15.68
CA LYS A 83 -4.46 -8.66 14.98
C LYS A 83 -3.52 -8.28 13.83
N ILE A 84 -2.38 -8.96 13.73
CA ILE A 84 -1.48 -8.90 12.58
C ILE A 84 -1.60 -10.25 11.88
N SER A 85 -2.40 -10.29 10.82
CA SER A 85 -2.55 -11.42 9.91
C SER A 85 -2.77 -10.88 8.50
N THR A 86 -2.58 -11.70 7.48
CA THR A 86 -2.87 -11.30 6.10
C THR A 86 -4.31 -10.77 5.97
N GLY A 87 -4.45 -9.60 5.35
CA GLY A 87 -5.73 -8.92 5.13
C GLY A 87 -5.57 -7.41 5.03
N TYR A 88 -6.65 -6.66 5.24
CA TYR A 88 -6.62 -5.20 5.09
C TYR A 88 -7.42 -4.45 6.17
N ARG A 89 -7.22 -3.13 6.24
CA ARG A 89 -8.06 -2.17 6.99
C ARG A 89 -8.30 -0.98 6.09
N PHE A 90 -9.53 -0.49 6.08
CA PHE A 90 -9.90 0.67 5.29
C PHE A 90 -10.60 1.70 6.17
N THR A 91 -10.13 2.94 6.10
CA THR A 91 -10.72 4.08 6.83
C THR A 91 -11.17 5.11 5.81
N LYS A 92 -12.46 5.42 5.81
CA LYS A 92 -13.02 6.51 5.01
C LYS A 92 -12.92 7.83 5.78
N VAL A 93 -12.50 8.90 5.10
CA VAL A 93 -12.58 10.24 5.68
C VAL A 93 -14.05 10.65 5.80
N LYS A 94 -14.42 11.22 6.96
CA LYS A 94 -15.79 11.72 7.22
C LYS A 94 -15.93 13.24 7.03
N GLU A 95 -14.82 13.97 6.99
CA GLU A 95 -14.78 15.43 6.96
C GLU A 95 -14.10 15.95 5.69
N GLN A 96 -14.41 17.20 5.30
CA GLN A 96 -13.79 17.85 4.16
C GLN A 96 -12.29 18.11 4.41
N GLY A 97 -11.43 17.71 3.46
CA GLY A 97 -9.99 18.00 3.48
C GLY A 97 -9.08 16.87 3.94
N GLY A 98 -9.61 15.68 4.27
CA GLY A 98 -8.78 14.49 4.54
C GLY A 98 -8.68 13.52 3.35
N HIS A 99 -8.18 12.32 3.63
CA HIS A 99 -7.97 11.25 2.66
C HIS A 99 -8.49 9.93 3.22
N ASP A 100 -8.91 9.04 2.34
CA ASP A 100 -9.17 7.66 2.74
C ASP A 100 -7.83 6.98 3.00
N GLN A 101 -7.79 5.98 3.87
CA GLN A 101 -6.57 5.23 4.15
C GLN A 101 -6.82 3.73 4.00
N LEU A 102 -5.99 3.09 3.18
CA LEU A 102 -5.92 1.65 3.06
C LEU A 102 -4.63 1.14 3.70
N ILE A 103 -4.76 0.17 4.60
CA ILE A 103 -3.65 -0.56 5.19
C ILE A 103 -3.77 -2.02 4.77
N ILE A 104 -2.74 -2.59 4.18
CA ILE A 104 -2.68 -4.00 3.78
C ILE A 104 -1.59 -4.67 4.61
N PHE A 105 -1.89 -5.82 5.21
CA PHE A 105 -0.94 -6.68 5.89
C PHE A 105 -0.79 -7.95 5.05
N LEU A 106 0.44 -8.34 4.71
CA LEU A 106 0.70 -9.57 3.98
C LEU A 106 1.78 -10.36 4.70
N GLU A 107 1.51 -11.61 5.04
CA GLU A 107 2.52 -12.55 5.50
C GLU A 107 3.36 -13.06 4.33
N ASP A 108 4.62 -13.42 4.60
CA ASP A 108 5.52 -13.96 3.56
C ASP A 108 4.99 -15.24 2.90
N SER A 109 4.28 -16.06 3.68
CA SER A 109 3.60 -17.26 3.19
C SER A 109 2.57 -16.91 2.11
N PHE A 110 1.81 -15.82 2.29
CA PHE A 110 0.88 -15.32 1.29
C PHE A 110 1.63 -14.81 0.05
N ILE A 111 2.71 -14.04 0.23
CA ILE A 111 3.54 -13.52 -0.87
C ILE A 111 4.09 -14.66 -1.76
N SER A 112 4.46 -15.77 -1.11
CA SER A 112 5.03 -16.93 -1.80
C SER A 112 3.99 -17.84 -2.44
N SER A 113 2.79 -17.97 -1.85
CA SER A 113 1.78 -18.96 -2.26
C SER A 113 0.59 -18.43 -3.06
N GLN A 114 0.34 -17.11 -3.09
CA GLN A 114 -0.86 -16.51 -3.70
C GLN A 114 -0.51 -15.52 -4.85
N PRO A 115 0.11 -15.99 -5.95
CA PRO A 115 0.61 -15.10 -7.00
C PRO A 115 -0.48 -14.33 -7.75
N GLU A 116 -1.68 -14.90 -7.90
CA GLU A 116 -2.81 -14.26 -8.59
C GLU A 116 -3.38 -13.11 -7.76
N GLN A 117 -3.66 -13.35 -6.48
CA GLN A 117 -4.14 -12.35 -5.55
C GLN A 117 -3.12 -11.22 -5.36
N LEU A 118 -1.82 -11.54 -5.34
CA LEU A 118 -0.77 -10.53 -5.34
C LEU A 118 -0.76 -9.68 -6.62
N ALA A 119 -1.04 -10.27 -7.78
CA ALA A 119 -1.16 -9.51 -9.02
C ALA A 119 -2.33 -8.52 -8.95
N GLU A 120 -3.48 -8.94 -8.42
CA GLU A 120 -4.63 -8.05 -8.18
C GLU A 120 -4.30 -6.92 -7.20
N ILE A 121 -3.62 -7.22 -6.09
CA ILE A 121 -3.13 -6.18 -5.15
C ILE A 121 -2.25 -5.17 -5.88
N LEU A 122 -1.32 -5.64 -6.71
CA LEU A 122 -0.42 -4.76 -7.46
C LEU A 122 -1.14 -3.92 -8.53
N THR A 123 -2.21 -4.45 -9.13
CA THR A 123 -3.11 -3.70 -10.03
C THR A 123 -3.76 -2.54 -9.28
N PHE A 124 -4.36 -2.79 -8.11
CA PHE A 124 -4.93 -1.72 -7.28
C PHE A 124 -3.89 -0.70 -6.86
N VAL A 125 -2.69 -1.15 -6.45
CA VAL A 125 -1.61 -0.21 -6.12
C VAL A 125 -1.29 0.69 -7.30
N LYS A 126 -1.21 0.16 -8.53
CA LYS A 126 -0.96 0.96 -9.72
C LYS A 126 -2.06 2.00 -9.96
N GLU A 127 -3.32 1.65 -9.75
CA GLU A 127 -4.44 2.61 -9.81
C GLU A 127 -4.29 3.73 -8.77
N PHE A 128 -3.86 3.40 -7.54
CA PHE A 128 -3.62 4.40 -6.49
C PHE A 128 -2.46 5.33 -6.83
N VAL A 129 -1.37 4.82 -7.44
CA VAL A 129 -0.24 5.64 -7.90
C VAL A 129 -0.72 6.69 -8.90
N GLY A 130 -1.53 6.29 -9.88
CA GLY A 130 -2.10 7.19 -10.89
C GLY A 130 -2.95 8.32 -10.28
N GLN A 131 -3.49 8.10 -9.09
CA GLN A 131 -4.31 9.08 -8.36
C GLN A 131 -3.54 9.86 -7.31
N SER A 132 -2.32 9.45 -6.93
CA SER A 132 -1.54 9.97 -5.79
C SER A 132 -1.34 11.50 -5.74
N SER A 133 -1.48 12.17 -6.89
CA SER A 133 -1.41 13.64 -6.99
C SER A 133 -2.62 14.36 -6.37
N PHE A 134 -3.68 13.63 -6.00
CA PHE A 134 -4.79 14.19 -5.21
C PHE A 134 -4.28 14.86 -3.92
N LYS A 135 -3.18 14.33 -3.36
CA LYS A 135 -2.50 14.88 -2.20
C LYS A 135 -1.48 15.94 -2.65
N SER A 136 -1.96 17.18 -2.80
CA SER A 136 -1.16 18.32 -3.24
C SER A 136 -0.54 19.14 -2.11
N GLN A 137 -0.87 18.82 -0.85
CA GLN A 137 -0.28 19.42 0.35
C GLN A 137 0.11 18.33 1.35
N ALA A 138 1.19 18.57 2.10
CA ALA A 138 1.52 17.74 3.24
C ALA A 138 0.40 17.84 4.29
N SER A 139 0.09 16.72 4.94
CA SER A 139 -0.76 16.74 6.13
C SER A 139 -0.08 17.64 7.18
N ARG A 140 -0.81 18.62 7.71
CA ARG A 140 -0.34 19.50 8.78
C ARG A 140 -0.14 18.71 10.08
#